data_AF-H0EX32-F1
#
_entry.id   AF-H0EX32-F1
#
_cell.length_a   1.000
_cell.length_b   1.000
_cell.length_c   1.000
_cell.angle_alpha   90.00
_cell.angle_beta   90.00
_cell.angle_gamma   90.00
#
_symmetry.space_group_name_H-M   'P 1'
#
loop_
_entity.id
_entity.type
_entity.pdbx_description
1 polymer ?
#
loop_
_entity_poly.entity_id
_entity_poly.type
_entity_poly.pdbx_seq_one_letter_code
_entity_poly.pdbx_strand_id
1 'polypeptide(L)'
;MIETVESRYQDVMVAKETLNEKVHSGIALLDSILEEFETKAYKIKEQGFASTAGSLMDEGRRVVDGGIGRAKEVIDEGVERARKAAESLEEHIEAAITRARETGLIRYEDLPMPWRINPHIVKGYRFTETKVDCVRSMFNISNESVNIWSHAIGLLIVLAIAFHFYPSSANFSLSTNTDVFIAAVFFFAACKCLVCSTLWHTMNSITDRCLMERFACVDYTGISLLIAASIMTTEYTAFYCEPVSRWIYMTATATLGVGGVILPWHPTFNRADMAWARVAFYVTLGATGFAPVAQLNLTRGVDATLEFYAPISKSILVYLLGAFVYASKVPERWCPGAFDYFGGSHNLWHIAVLGGILFHYVAMQEFFAGAFRRAENGCALF
;
A
#
# COMPACT_ATOMS: atom_id res chain seq x y z
N MET A 1 4.82 31.55 -52.95
CA MET A 1 5.84 31.53 -51.89
C MET A 1 5.15 32.08 -50.64
N ILE A 2 4.78 31.23 -49.69
CA ILE A 2 3.98 31.64 -48.53
C ILE A 2 4.95 32.20 -47.50
N GLU A 3 5.01 33.52 -47.34
CA GLU A 3 5.68 34.17 -46.20
C GLU A 3 5.00 33.67 -44.93
N THR A 4 5.71 32.92 -44.10
CA THR A 4 5.19 32.47 -42.80
C THR A 4 5.30 33.62 -41.79
N VAL A 5 4.36 33.68 -40.84
CA VAL A 5 4.37 34.66 -39.74
C VAL A 5 5.72 34.68 -39.01
N GLU A 6 6.35 33.51 -38.89
CA GLU A 6 7.67 33.33 -38.29
C GLU A 6 8.78 34.05 -39.07
N SER A 7 8.74 34.02 -40.42
CA SER A 7 9.72 34.73 -41.26
C SER A 7 9.60 36.25 -41.11
N ARG A 8 8.38 36.80 -41.11
CA ARG A 8 8.14 38.24 -40.89
C ARG A 8 8.58 38.69 -39.50
N TYR A 9 8.38 37.84 -38.49
CA TYR A 9 8.79 38.13 -37.13
C TYR A 9 10.32 38.15 -36.98
N GLN A 10 11.02 37.19 -37.59
CA GLN A 10 12.49 37.12 -37.55
C GLN A 10 13.15 38.30 -38.26
N ASP A 11 12.65 38.71 -39.44
CA ASP A 11 13.22 39.84 -40.18
C ASP A 11 13.09 41.17 -39.43
N VAL A 12 11.96 41.39 -38.72
CA VAL A 12 11.74 42.60 -37.91
C VAL A 12 12.60 42.60 -36.65
N MET A 13 12.85 41.44 -36.05
CA MET A 13 13.60 41.31 -34.78
C MET A 13 15.13 41.38 -34.95
N VAL A 14 15.64 41.11 -36.16
CA VAL A 14 17.07 41.21 -36.50
C VAL A 14 17.48 42.65 -36.83
N ALA A 15 16.55 43.50 -37.30
CA ALA A 15 16.83 44.86 -37.74
C ALA A 15 16.95 45.93 -36.62
N LYS A 16 16.80 45.56 -35.34
CA LYS A 16 16.80 46.50 -34.20
C LYS A 16 17.83 46.11 -33.15
N GLU A 17 18.64 47.06 -32.68
CA GLU A 17 19.73 46.78 -31.74
C GLU A 17 19.30 46.82 -30.26
N THR A 18 18.24 47.56 -29.92
CA THR A 18 17.82 47.72 -28.51
C THR A 18 16.57 46.90 -28.16
N LEU A 19 16.52 46.37 -26.93
CA LEU A 19 15.42 45.51 -26.45
C LEU A 19 14.07 46.24 -26.46
N ASN A 20 14.06 47.54 -26.16
CA ASN A 20 12.82 48.33 -26.10
C ASN A 20 12.19 48.50 -27.49
N GLU A 21 13.00 48.71 -28.53
CA GLU A 21 12.51 48.80 -29.91
C GLU A 21 11.95 47.46 -30.42
N LYS A 22 12.58 46.35 -30.05
CA LYS A 22 12.09 44.99 -30.39
C LYS A 22 10.71 44.72 -29.80
N VAL A 23 10.48 45.13 -28.54
CA VAL A 23 9.19 44.95 -27.86
C VAL A 23 8.10 45.77 -28.55
N HIS A 24 8.35 47.04 -28.83
CA HIS A 24 7.36 47.90 -29.51
C HIS A 24 7.02 47.42 -30.92
N SER A 25 8.02 47.00 -31.71
CA SER A 25 7.76 46.46 -33.05
C SER A 25 7.07 45.10 -33.01
N GLY A 26 7.36 44.25 -32.03
CA GLY A 26 6.68 42.97 -31.84
C GLY A 26 5.18 43.13 -31.53
N ILE A 27 4.82 44.09 -30.68
CA ILE A 27 3.42 44.40 -30.37
C ILE A 27 2.68 44.90 -31.61
N ALA A 28 3.27 45.83 -32.37
CA ALA A 28 2.65 46.36 -33.59
C ALA A 28 2.40 45.28 -34.66
N LEU A 29 3.29 44.28 -34.78
CA LEU A 29 3.10 43.16 -35.70
C LEU A 29 1.95 42.25 -35.26
N LEU A 30 1.82 41.99 -33.95
CA LEU A 30 0.73 41.17 -33.41
C LEU A 30 -0.63 41.82 -33.63
N ASP A 31 -0.74 43.14 -33.42
CA ASP A 31 -1.98 43.89 -33.69
C ASP A 31 -2.39 43.81 -35.16
N SER A 32 -1.42 43.95 -36.09
CA SER A 32 -1.69 43.83 -37.52
C SER A 32 -2.17 42.44 -37.93
N ILE A 33 -1.62 41.37 -37.32
CA ILE A 33 -2.06 40.00 -37.58
C ILE A 33 -3.49 39.80 -37.05
N LEU A 34 -3.80 40.38 -35.89
CA LEU A 34 -5.12 40.26 -35.27
C LEU A 34 -6.21 40.89 -36.16
N GLU A 35 -5.94 42.08 -36.70
CA GLU A 35 -6.87 42.80 -37.59
C GLU A 35 -7.12 42.03 -38.91
N GLU A 36 -6.10 41.35 -39.43
CA GLU A 36 -6.22 40.51 -40.63
C GLU A 36 -7.07 39.25 -40.36
N PHE A 37 -6.96 38.67 -39.17
CA PHE A 37 -7.80 37.55 -38.72
C PHE A 37 -9.26 37.96 -38.54
N GLU A 38 -9.52 39.10 -37.89
CA GLU A 38 -10.88 39.62 -37.70
C GLU A 38 -11.55 39.91 -39.05
N THR A 39 -10.82 40.50 -40.00
CA THR A 39 -11.34 40.79 -41.33
C THR A 39 -11.68 39.52 -42.12
N LYS A 40 -10.87 38.45 -41.99
CA LYS A 40 -11.18 37.14 -42.60
C LYS A 40 -12.39 36.48 -41.94
N ALA A 41 -12.52 36.57 -40.62
CA ALA A 41 -13.66 36.04 -39.89
C ALA A 41 -14.98 36.74 -40.31
N TYR A 42 -14.96 38.06 -40.50
CA TYR A 42 -16.10 38.82 -40.99
C TYR A 42 -16.50 38.42 -42.42
N LYS A 43 -15.53 38.21 -43.33
CA LYS A 43 -15.81 37.75 -44.70
C LYS A 43 -16.39 36.34 -44.76
N ILE A 44 -15.94 35.44 -43.88
CA ILE A 44 -16.49 34.07 -43.75
C ILE A 44 -17.93 34.11 -43.23
N LYS A 45 -18.25 35.08 -42.36
CA LYS A 45 -19.60 35.27 -41.80
C LYS A 45 -20.60 35.77 -42.85
N GLU A 46 -20.21 36.66 -43.75
CA GLU A 46 -21.10 37.19 -44.80
C GLU A 46 -21.37 36.22 -45.95
N GLN A 47 -20.39 35.39 -46.34
CA GLN A 47 -20.53 34.52 -47.53
C GLN A 47 -21.16 33.14 -47.26
N GLY A 48 -21.47 32.77 -46.01
CA GLY A 48 -21.68 31.35 -45.64
C GLY A 48 -22.92 30.97 -44.82
N PHE A 49 -23.96 31.79 -44.73
CA PHE A 49 -25.08 31.54 -43.79
C PHE A 49 -26.41 31.16 -44.48
N ALA A 50 -26.57 29.86 -44.80
CA ALA A 50 -27.86 29.15 -44.74
C ALA A 50 -27.73 27.64 -45.02
N SER A 51 -27.02 27.23 -46.07
CA SER A 51 -27.00 25.81 -46.51
C SER A 51 -25.91 24.96 -45.83
N THR A 52 -24.75 25.54 -45.52
CA THR A 52 -23.60 24.79 -44.95
C THR A 52 -23.76 24.54 -43.45
N ALA A 53 -24.42 25.44 -42.71
CA ALA A 53 -24.65 25.28 -41.27
C ALA A 53 -25.59 24.10 -40.95
N GLY A 54 -26.64 23.89 -41.75
CA GLY A 54 -27.56 22.76 -41.60
C GLY A 54 -26.86 21.42 -41.83
N SER A 55 -26.07 21.29 -42.90
CA SER A 55 -25.32 20.06 -43.21
C SER A 55 -24.23 19.73 -42.19
N LEU A 56 -23.52 20.74 -41.67
CA LEU A 56 -22.51 20.54 -40.63
C LEU A 56 -23.12 20.17 -39.28
N MET A 57 -24.26 20.76 -38.90
CA MET A 57 -24.97 20.39 -37.68
C MET A 57 -25.55 18.97 -37.75
N ASP A 58 -26.09 18.56 -38.90
CA ASP A 58 -26.68 17.24 -39.08
C ASP A 58 -25.60 16.14 -39.11
N GLU A 59 -24.46 16.39 -39.78
CA GLU A 59 -23.31 15.47 -39.74
C GLU A 59 -22.67 15.42 -38.35
N GLY A 60 -22.58 16.55 -37.64
CA GLY A 60 -22.13 16.61 -36.26
C GLY A 60 -23.02 15.79 -35.32
N ARG A 61 -24.36 15.89 -35.46
CA ARG A 61 -25.32 15.05 -34.72
C ARG A 61 -25.12 13.57 -35.05
N ARG A 62 -24.99 13.21 -36.32
CA ARG A 62 -24.79 11.82 -36.76
C ARG A 62 -23.52 11.20 -36.20
N VAL A 63 -22.42 11.96 -36.16
CA VAL A 63 -21.15 11.52 -35.57
C VAL A 63 -21.27 11.36 -34.05
N VAL A 64 -21.94 12.29 -33.37
CA VAL A 64 -22.19 12.20 -31.92
C VAL A 64 -23.09 11.01 -31.59
N ASP A 65 -24.20 10.83 -32.28
CA ASP A 65 -25.14 9.72 -32.07
C ASP A 65 -24.48 8.37 -32.39
N GLY A 66 -23.66 8.30 -33.45
CA GLY A 66 -22.84 7.12 -33.75
C GLY A 66 -21.71 6.89 -32.74
N GLY A 67 -21.20 7.93 -32.09
CA GLY A 67 -20.27 7.85 -30.97
C GLY A 67 -20.94 7.30 -29.70
N ILE A 68 -22.12 7.83 -29.36
CA ILE A 68 -22.94 7.39 -28.22
C ILE A 68 -23.39 5.93 -28.42
N GLY A 69 -23.81 5.56 -29.63
CA GLY A 69 -24.20 4.18 -29.96
C GLY A 69 -23.07 3.19 -29.73
N ARG A 70 -21.86 3.48 -30.25
CA ARG A 70 -20.68 2.63 -30.02
C ARG A 70 -20.27 2.57 -28.56
N ALA A 71 -20.34 3.68 -27.83
CA ALA A 71 -20.05 3.70 -26.40
C ALA A 71 -21.03 2.83 -25.61
N LYS A 72 -22.33 2.90 -25.96
CA LYS A 72 -23.37 2.08 -25.36
C LYS A 72 -23.16 0.59 -25.66
N GLU A 73 -22.84 0.23 -26.90
CA GLU A 73 -22.56 -1.16 -27.28
C GLU A 73 -21.38 -1.75 -26.49
N VAL A 74 -20.28 -1.00 -26.35
CA VAL A 74 -19.13 -1.42 -25.53
C VAL A 74 -19.51 -1.59 -24.05
N ILE A 75 -20.36 -0.71 -23.51
CA ILE A 75 -20.87 -0.83 -22.13
C ILE A 75 -21.76 -2.07 -21.99
N ASP A 76 -22.71 -2.28 -22.90
CA ASP A 76 -23.65 -3.40 -22.87
C ASP A 76 -22.92 -4.75 -23.01
N GLU A 77 -21.93 -4.84 -23.91
CA GLU A 77 -21.04 -6.00 -23.99
C GLU A 77 -20.26 -6.23 -22.69
N GLY A 78 -19.75 -5.16 -22.08
CA GLY A 78 -19.04 -5.21 -20.81
C GLY A 78 -19.91 -5.75 -19.67
N VAL A 79 -21.16 -5.27 -19.59
CA VAL A 79 -22.15 -5.72 -18.60
C VAL A 79 -22.50 -7.19 -18.80
N GLU A 80 -22.73 -7.63 -20.04
CA GLU A 80 -23.08 -9.02 -20.33
C GLU A 80 -21.93 -9.99 -20.02
N ARG A 81 -20.68 -9.62 -20.33
CA ARG A 81 -19.50 -10.40 -19.94
C ARG A 81 -19.36 -10.49 -18.42
N ALA A 82 -19.60 -9.39 -17.71
CA ALA A 82 -19.58 -9.37 -16.24
C ALA A 82 -20.67 -10.26 -15.64
N ARG A 83 -21.88 -10.25 -16.19
CA ARG A 83 -22.99 -11.12 -15.77
C ARG A 83 -22.64 -12.60 -15.95
N LYS A 84 -22.18 -12.99 -17.14
CA LYS A 84 -21.77 -14.39 -17.40
C LYS A 84 -20.63 -14.85 -16.48
N ALA A 85 -19.67 -13.97 -16.21
CA ALA A 85 -18.58 -14.28 -15.28
C ALA A 85 -19.07 -14.44 -13.83
N ALA A 86 -20.07 -13.65 -13.42
CA ALA A 86 -20.69 -13.77 -12.10
C ALA A 86 -21.49 -15.07 -11.95
N GLU A 87 -22.32 -15.41 -12.94
CA GLU A 87 -23.07 -16.67 -12.98
C GLU A 87 -22.14 -17.88 -12.94
N SER A 88 -21.10 -17.88 -13.78
CA SER A 88 -20.10 -18.94 -13.76
C SER A 88 -19.41 -19.04 -12.40
N LEU A 89 -19.08 -17.92 -11.75
CA LEU A 89 -18.46 -17.93 -10.43
C LEU A 89 -19.39 -18.53 -9.37
N GLU A 90 -20.69 -18.22 -9.42
CA GLU A 90 -21.70 -18.75 -8.50
C GLU A 90 -21.79 -20.28 -8.62
N GLU A 91 -21.84 -20.82 -9.83
CA GLU A 91 -21.81 -22.27 -10.09
C GLU A 91 -20.56 -22.94 -9.48
N HIS A 92 -19.38 -22.33 -9.65
CA HIS A 92 -18.13 -22.86 -9.07
C HIS A 92 -18.13 -22.80 -7.54
N ILE A 93 -18.75 -21.78 -6.93
CA ILE A 93 -18.89 -21.68 -5.46
C ILE A 93 -19.80 -22.80 -4.96
N GLU A 94 -20.95 -23.04 -5.60
CA GLU A 94 -21.87 -24.12 -5.20
C GLU A 94 -21.24 -25.51 -5.33
N ALA A 95 -20.48 -25.75 -6.40
CA ALA A 95 -19.73 -26.98 -6.58
C ALA A 95 -18.69 -27.18 -5.46
N ALA A 96 -17.95 -26.12 -5.10
CA ALA A 96 -16.96 -26.16 -4.03
C ALA A 96 -17.60 -26.39 -2.65
N ILE A 97 -18.76 -25.79 -2.36
CA ILE A 97 -19.55 -26.04 -1.14
C ILE A 97 -19.94 -27.51 -1.06
N THR A 98 -20.47 -28.06 -2.16
CA THR A 98 -20.90 -29.46 -2.21
C THR A 98 -19.73 -30.40 -1.93
N ARG A 99 -18.58 -30.16 -2.57
CA ARG A 99 -17.34 -30.90 -2.32
C ARG A 99 -16.87 -30.79 -0.87
N ALA A 100 -16.90 -29.60 -0.28
CA ALA A 100 -16.51 -29.39 1.11
C ALA A 100 -17.43 -30.11 2.09
N ARG A 101 -18.74 -30.19 1.80
CA ARG A 101 -19.69 -30.99 2.61
C ARG A 101 -19.42 -32.49 2.55
N GLU A 102 -18.97 -33.00 1.39
CA GLU A 102 -18.65 -34.42 1.20
C GLU A 102 -17.30 -34.82 1.79
N THR A 103 -16.25 -34.02 1.59
CA THR A 103 -14.87 -34.40 1.91
C THR A 103 -14.26 -33.62 3.07
N GLY A 104 -14.93 -32.58 3.56
CA GLY A 104 -14.42 -31.66 4.59
C GLY A 104 -13.41 -30.65 4.02
N LEU A 105 -12.17 -31.10 3.80
CA LEU A 105 -11.13 -30.29 3.17
C LEU A 105 -11.12 -30.54 1.67
N ILE A 106 -10.97 -29.48 0.88
CA ILE A 106 -10.97 -29.54 -0.59
C ILE A 106 -9.57 -29.27 -1.16
N ARG A 107 -9.40 -29.57 -2.45
CA ARG A 107 -8.15 -29.39 -3.19
C ARG A 107 -8.10 -28.02 -3.86
N TYR A 108 -6.90 -27.59 -4.25
CA TYR A 108 -6.71 -26.31 -4.96
C TYR A 108 -7.56 -26.22 -6.24
N GLU A 109 -7.68 -27.33 -6.96
CA GLU A 109 -8.46 -27.46 -8.19
C GLU A 109 -9.98 -27.39 -7.97
N ASP A 110 -10.45 -27.60 -6.74
CA ASP A 110 -11.87 -27.51 -6.37
C ASP A 110 -12.28 -26.07 -6.01
N LEU A 111 -11.32 -25.18 -5.71
CA LEU A 111 -11.62 -23.82 -5.26
C LEU A 111 -12.13 -22.93 -6.41
N PRO A 112 -13.03 -21.97 -6.14
CA PRO A 112 -13.34 -20.91 -7.08
C PRO A 112 -12.16 -19.94 -7.24
N MET A 113 -12.06 -19.27 -8.39
CA MET A 113 -10.90 -18.45 -8.77
C MET A 113 -10.44 -17.43 -7.70
N PRO A 114 -11.33 -16.67 -7.03
CA PRO A 114 -10.90 -15.69 -6.01
C PRO A 114 -10.17 -16.31 -4.79
N TRP A 115 -10.39 -17.59 -4.50
CA TRP A 115 -9.75 -18.30 -3.37
C TRP A 115 -8.45 -19.03 -3.79
N ARG A 116 -8.14 -19.10 -5.09
CA ARG A 116 -6.97 -19.81 -5.63
C ARG A 116 -5.67 -19.00 -5.54
N ILE A 117 -5.19 -18.74 -4.34
CA ILE A 117 -4.04 -17.83 -4.08
C ILE A 117 -2.68 -18.46 -4.44
N ASN A 118 -2.41 -19.70 -4.03
CA ASN A 118 -1.10 -20.35 -4.19
C ASN A 118 -1.23 -21.74 -4.85
N PRO A 119 -0.86 -21.91 -6.13
CA PRO A 119 -1.00 -23.19 -6.83
C PRO A 119 -0.06 -24.29 -6.35
N HIS A 120 0.92 -23.98 -5.50
CA HIS A 120 1.87 -24.95 -4.95
C HIS A 120 1.33 -25.65 -3.69
N ILE A 121 0.28 -25.10 -3.09
CA ILE A 121 -0.48 -25.72 -2.01
C ILE A 121 -1.66 -26.44 -2.65
N VAL A 122 -1.69 -27.77 -2.62
CA VAL A 122 -2.59 -28.57 -3.47
C VAL A 122 -3.80 -29.14 -2.74
N LYS A 123 -3.75 -29.22 -1.41
CA LYS A 123 -4.84 -29.73 -0.55
C LYS A 123 -4.87 -29.04 0.81
N GLY A 124 -5.91 -29.33 1.58
CA GLY A 124 -6.07 -28.86 2.96
C GLY A 124 -6.88 -27.57 3.08
N TYR A 125 -7.54 -27.14 2.00
CA TYR A 125 -8.34 -25.92 1.98
C TYR A 125 -9.68 -26.11 2.69
N ARG A 126 -10.04 -25.12 3.50
CA ARG A 126 -11.35 -24.99 4.12
C ARG A 126 -12.27 -24.18 3.20
N PHE A 127 -13.54 -24.56 3.13
CA PHE A 127 -14.55 -23.80 2.41
C PHE A 127 -15.88 -23.91 3.16
N THR A 128 -16.32 -22.80 3.74
CA THR A 128 -17.34 -22.78 4.81
C THR A 128 -18.39 -21.72 4.54
N GLU A 129 -19.66 -22.05 4.77
CA GLU A 129 -20.79 -21.15 4.45
C GLU A 129 -21.04 -20.10 5.54
N THR A 130 -20.77 -20.44 6.80
CA THR A 130 -21.07 -19.55 7.94
C THR A 130 -19.82 -19.09 8.67
N LYS A 131 -19.89 -17.88 9.25
CA LYS A 131 -18.81 -17.32 10.07
C LYS A 131 -18.47 -18.20 11.28
N VAL A 132 -19.48 -18.85 11.85
CA VAL A 132 -19.32 -19.74 13.00
C VAL A 132 -18.53 -20.99 12.59
N ASP A 133 -18.78 -21.51 11.40
CA ASP A 133 -18.02 -22.64 10.87
C ASP A 133 -16.57 -22.26 10.54
N CYS A 134 -16.32 -21.04 10.03
CA CYS A 134 -14.96 -20.51 9.91
C CYS A 134 -14.22 -20.56 11.25
N VAL A 135 -14.83 -20.04 12.32
CA VAL A 135 -14.24 -20.05 13.66
C VAL A 135 -14.07 -21.47 14.19
N ARG A 136 -15.07 -22.35 14.06
CA ARG A 136 -14.95 -23.75 14.51
C ARG A 136 -13.84 -24.49 13.75
N SER A 137 -13.69 -24.22 12.45
CA SER A 137 -12.70 -24.88 11.61
C SER A 137 -11.25 -24.58 11.99
N MET A 138 -10.98 -23.49 12.72
CA MET A 138 -9.62 -23.13 13.17
C MET A 138 -9.01 -24.18 14.11
N PHE A 139 -9.85 -24.98 14.78
CA PHE A 139 -9.45 -26.05 15.68
C PHE A 139 -9.17 -27.38 14.97
N ASN A 140 -9.45 -27.45 13.67
CA ASN A 140 -9.09 -28.59 12.82
C ASN A 140 -7.80 -28.29 12.05
N ILE A 141 -7.08 -29.36 11.67
CA ILE A 141 -5.89 -29.23 10.83
C ILE A 141 -6.31 -28.85 9.41
N SER A 142 -5.72 -27.78 8.89
CA SER A 142 -5.90 -27.25 7.53
C SER A 142 -4.61 -26.57 7.06
N ASN A 143 -4.57 -26.17 5.80
CA ASN A 143 -3.45 -25.39 5.25
C ASN A 143 -3.26 -24.01 5.93
N GLU A 144 -4.27 -23.55 6.67
CA GLU A 144 -4.26 -22.28 7.40
C GLU A 144 -3.90 -22.42 8.89
N SER A 145 -3.78 -23.65 9.41
CA SER A 145 -3.61 -23.89 10.85
C SER A 145 -2.38 -23.18 11.42
N VAL A 146 -1.22 -23.26 10.75
CA VAL A 146 -0.01 -22.57 11.22
C VAL A 146 -0.16 -21.05 11.11
N ASN A 147 -0.80 -20.54 10.05
CA ASN A 147 -1.01 -19.10 9.86
C ASN A 147 -1.86 -18.51 11.00
N ILE A 148 -2.96 -19.19 11.36
CA ILE A 148 -3.84 -18.79 12.46
C ILE A 148 -3.11 -18.89 13.80
N TRP A 149 -2.59 -20.08 14.15
CA TRP A 149 -2.10 -20.33 15.51
C TRP A 149 -0.76 -19.66 15.81
N SER A 150 0.10 -19.44 14.81
CA SER A 150 1.35 -18.69 15.02
C SER A 150 1.09 -17.26 15.48
N HIS A 151 0.09 -16.58 14.92
CA HIS A 151 -0.25 -15.21 15.30
C HIS A 151 -1.17 -15.15 16.53
N ALA A 152 -2.06 -16.11 16.72
CA ALA A 152 -2.86 -16.22 17.94
C ALA A 152 -1.98 -16.47 19.18
N ILE A 153 -1.01 -17.39 19.09
CA ILE A 153 -0.02 -17.61 20.16
C ILE A 153 0.90 -16.40 20.28
N GLY A 154 1.34 -15.84 19.14
CA GLY A 154 2.13 -14.60 19.12
C GLY A 154 1.45 -13.47 19.89
N LEU A 155 0.13 -13.31 19.76
CA LEU A 155 -0.64 -12.30 20.49
C LEU A 155 -0.52 -12.51 22.00
N LEU A 156 -0.66 -13.74 22.49
CA LEU A 156 -0.52 -14.05 23.92
C LEU A 156 0.89 -13.74 24.42
N ILE A 157 1.92 -14.02 23.62
CA ILE A 157 3.32 -13.69 23.94
C ILE A 157 3.50 -12.17 24.03
N VAL A 158 3.03 -11.42 23.03
CA VAL A 158 3.17 -9.95 23.00
C VAL A 158 2.37 -9.30 24.13
N LEU A 159 1.18 -9.81 24.47
CA LEU A 159 0.41 -9.35 25.63
C LEU A 159 1.14 -9.62 26.95
N ALA A 160 1.74 -10.80 27.12
CA ALA A 160 2.56 -11.10 28.29
C ALA A 160 3.77 -10.14 28.38
N ILE A 161 4.40 -9.82 27.24
CA ILE A 161 5.48 -8.82 27.20
C ILE A 161 4.96 -7.44 27.60
N ALA A 162 3.89 -6.97 26.98
CA ALA A 162 3.35 -5.62 27.19
C ALA A 162 2.89 -5.38 28.64
N PHE A 163 2.24 -6.38 29.26
CA PHE A 163 1.64 -6.21 30.59
C PHE A 163 2.47 -6.74 31.75
N HIS A 164 3.45 -7.63 31.50
CA HIS A 164 4.27 -8.20 32.57
C HIS A 164 5.76 -7.91 32.39
N PHE A 165 6.37 -8.32 31.28
CA PHE A 165 7.83 -8.22 31.13
C PHE A 165 8.32 -6.77 30.91
N TYR A 166 7.61 -5.97 30.14
CA TYR A 166 7.98 -4.57 29.90
C TYR A 166 7.87 -3.72 31.17
N PRO A 167 6.75 -3.74 31.93
CA PRO A 167 6.66 -3.01 33.20
C PRO A 167 7.66 -3.49 34.26
N SER A 168 8.07 -4.77 34.21
CA SER A 168 9.06 -5.34 35.12
C SER A 168 10.51 -5.09 34.70
N SER A 169 10.74 -4.44 33.56
CA SER A 169 12.09 -4.16 33.05
C SER A 169 12.77 -3.03 33.83
N ALA A 170 14.10 -3.09 33.95
CA ALA A 170 14.88 -2.05 34.63
C ALA A 170 14.74 -0.67 33.97
N ASN A 171 14.46 -0.61 32.67
CA ASN A 171 14.25 0.63 31.93
C ASN A 171 12.91 1.29 32.24
N PHE A 172 11.90 0.52 32.68
CA PHE A 172 10.55 1.05 32.87
C PHE A 172 10.49 2.08 34.01
N SER A 173 11.26 1.88 35.09
CA SER A 173 11.34 2.84 36.20
C SER A 173 12.01 4.16 35.82
N LEU A 174 12.83 4.16 34.77
CA LEU A 174 13.50 5.34 34.23
C LEU A 174 12.68 6.05 33.14
N SER A 175 11.62 5.39 32.65
CA SER A 175 10.83 5.87 31.52
C SER A 175 9.90 7.01 31.94
N THR A 176 9.85 8.06 31.11
CA THR A 176 8.83 9.10 31.23
C THR A 176 7.47 8.59 30.74
N ASN A 177 6.40 9.32 31.04
CA ASN A 177 5.08 9.03 30.50
C ASN A 177 5.06 9.00 28.96
N THR A 178 5.92 9.80 28.31
CA THR A 178 6.03 9.80 26.84
C THR A 178 6.71 8.53 26.33
N ASP A 179 7.78 8.08 26.99
CA ASP A 179 8.47 6.82 26.63
C ASP A 179 7.51 5.62 26.71
N VAL A 180 6.77 5.54 27.82
CA VAL A 180 5.76 4.51 28.05
C VAL A 180 4.65 4.60 26.99
N PHE A 181 4.22 5.81 26.62
CA PHE A 181 3.23 6.00 25.56
C PHE A 181 3.72 5.51 24.20
N ILE A 182 4.96 5.82 23.81
CA ILE A 182 5.54 5.37 22.54
C ILE A 182 5.64 3.83 22.51
N ALA A 183 6.12 3.21 23.59
CA ALA A 183 6.13 1.76 23.71
C ALA A 183 4.73 1.15 23.65
N ALA A 184 3.74 1.78 24.30
CA ALA A 184 2.34 1.34 24.28
C ALA A 184 1.75 1.41 22.87
N VAL A 185 2.07 2.43 22.07
CA VAL A 185 1.67 2.53 20.66
C VAL A 185 2.24 1.37 19.84
N PHE A 186 3.51 1.02 20.03
CA PHE A 186 4.13 -0.14 19.40
C PHE A 186 3.42 -1.44 19.78
N PHE A 187 3.23 -1.71 21.08
CA PHE A 187 2.55 -2.92 21.55
C PHE A 187 1.11 -3.01 21.07
N PHE A 188 0.37 -1.90 21.07
CA PHE A 188 -0.98 -1.85 20.53
C PHE A 188 -0.99 -2.20 19.04
N ALA A 189 -0.08 -1.60 18.25
CA ALA A 189 0.01 -1.87 16.82
C ALA A 189 0.41 -3.33 16.53
N ALA A 190 1.34 -3.90 17.32
CA ALA A 190 1.73 -5.30 17.24
C ALA A 190 0.58 -6.26 17.56
N CYS A 191 -0.09 -6.08 18.71
CA CYS A 191 -1.26 -6.87 19.08
C CYS A 191 -2.37 -6.77 18.03
N LYS A 192 -2.66 -5.56 17.56
CA LYS A 192 -3.65 -5.33 16.50
C LYS A 192 -3.28 -6.06 15.22
N CYS A 193 -2.02 -6.00 14.78
CA CYS A 193 -1.55 -6.73 13.60
C CYS A 193 -1.80 -8.24 13.73
N LEU A 194 -1.45 -8.83 14.87
CA LEU A 194 -1.62 -10.26 15.14
C LEU A 194 -3.11 -10.66 15.20
N VAL A 195 -3.96 -9.82 15.79
CA VAL A 195 -5.43 -10.02 15.80
C VAL A 195 -5.99 -9.94 14.38
N CYS A 196 -5.65 -8.90 13.62
CA CYS A 196 -6.11 -8.69 12.25
C CYS A 196 -5.76 -9.89 11.36
N SER A 197 -4.52 -10.37 11.43
CA SER A 197 -4.06 -11.54 10.70
C SER A 197 -4.78 -12.83 11.14
N THR A 198 -4.92 -13.06 12.45
CA THR A 198 -5.64 -14.24 12.98
C THR A 198 -7.09 -14.25 12.48
N LEU A 199 -7.77 -13.09 12.49
CA LEU A 199 -9.12 -12.95 11.98
C LEU A 199 -9.20 -13.22 10.46
N TRP A 200 -8.28 -12.66 9.68
CA TRP A 200 -8.22 -12.91 8.24
C TRP A 200 -8.06 -14.38 7.93
N HIS A 201 -7.03 -15.02 8.47
CA HIS A 201 -6.78 -16.43 8.22
C HIS A 201 -7.87 -17.34 8.78
N THR A 202 -8.57 -16.95 9.84
CA THR A 202 -9.75 -17.70 10.30
C THR A 202 -10.90 -17.60 9.30
N MET A 203 -11.14 -16.41 8.77
CA MET A 203 -12.32 -16.07 7.95
C MET A 203 -12.13 -16.28 6.44
N ASN A 204 -10.91 -16.49 5.96
CA ASN A 204 -10.62 -16.60 4.53
C ASN A 204 -11.28 -17.81 3.83
N SER A 205 -11.81 -18.76 4.60
CA SER A 205 -12.59 -19.90 4.10
C SER A 205 -14.05 -19.59 3.82
N ILE A 206 -14.55 -18.39 4.16
CA ILE A 206 -15.95 -18.02 3.94
C ILE A 206 -16.25 -17.97 2.43
N THR A 207 -17.41 -18.49 2.02
CA THR A 207 -17.87 -18.46 0.62
C THR A 207 -18.33 -17.09 0.14
N ASP A 208 -18.69 -16.18 1.07
CA ASP A 208 -19.01 -14.79 0.75
C ASP A 208 -17.73 -14.03 0.36
N ARG A 209 -17.59 -13.78 -0.95
CA ARG A 209 -16.47 -13.04 -1.52
C ARG A 209 -16.29 -11.65 -0.90
N CYS A 210 -17.39 -10.91 -0.71
CA CYS A 210 -17.32 -9.55 -0.18
C CYS A 210 -16.79 -9.56 1.25
N LEU A 211 -17.24 -10.53 2.06
CA LEU A 211 -16.75 -10.68 3.41
C LEU A 211 -15.28 -11.11 3.46
N MET A 212 -14.89 -12.07 2.62
CA MET A 212 -13.49 -12.49 2.47
C MET A 212 -12.60 -11.27 2.14
N GLU A 213 -12.92 -10.52 1.08
CA GLU A 213 -12.14 -9.35 0.66
C GLU A 213 -12.02 -8.29 1.78
N ARG A 214 -13.08 -8.07 2.59
CA ARG A 214 -13.02 -7.17 3.74
C ARG A 214 -12.06 -7.63 4.82
N PHE A 215 -12.04 -8.92 5.15
CA PHE A 215 -11.08 -9.44 6.12
C PHE A 215 -9.64 -9.37 5.60
N ALA A 216 -9.41 -9.49 4.29
CA ALA A 216 -8.09 -9.23 3.71
C ALA A 216 -7.65 -7.78 3.93
N CYS A 217 -8.56 -6.81 3.76
CA CYS A 217 -8.26 -5.40 4.06
C CYS A 217 -7.93 -5.18 5.54
N VAL A 218 -8.63 -5.87 6.46
CA VAL A 218 -8.33 -5.82 7.91
C VAL A 218 -6.87 -6.22 8.17
N ASP A 219 -6.39 -7.29 7.55
CA ASP A 219 -4.99 -7.74 7.70
C ASP A 219 -3.97 -6.72 7.19
N TYR A 220 -4.20 -6.15 6.00
CA TYR A 220 -3.33 -5.10 5.46
C TYR A 220 -3.25 -3.85 6.36
N THR A 221 -4.34 -3.47 7.03
CA THR A 221 -4.27 -2.40 8.04
C THR A 221 -3.44 -2.80 9.26
N GLY A 222 -3.40 -4.09 9.60
CA GLY A 222 -2.55 -4.70 10.63
C GLY A 222 -1.09 -4.35 10.40
N ILE A 223 -0.59 -4.80 9.25
CA ILE A 223 0.80 -4.65 8.82
C ILE A 223 1.18 -3.17 8.73
N SER A 224 0.32 -2.34 8.14
CA SER A 224 0.59 -0.91 7.92
C SER A 224 0.86 -0.16 9.24
N LEU A 225 0.03 -0.37 10.26
CA LEU A 225 0.19 0.28 11.56
C LEU A 225 1.39 -0.27 12.34
N LEU A 226 1.67 -1.57 12.25
CA LEU A 226 2.85 -2.16 12.88
C LEU A 226 4.14 -1.55 12.32
N ILE A 227 4.26 -1.41 11.00
CA ILE A 227 5.42 -0.78 10.36
C ILE A 227 5.57 0.66 10.85
N ALA A 228 4.49 1.46 10.78
CA ALA A 228 4.52 2.86 11.19
C ALA A 228 4.93 3.02 12.67
N ALA A 229 4.34 2.24 13.58
CA ALA A 229 4.66 2.32 15.01
C ALA A 229 6.11 1.89 15.33
N SER A 230 6.64 0.91 14.60
CA SER A 230 8.03 0.45 14.73
C SER A 230 9.02 1.53 14.26
N ILE A 231 8.73 2.18 13.14
CA ILE A 231 9.54 3.30 12.63
C ILE A 231 9.47 4.48 13.60
N MET A 232 8.27 4.86 14.06
CA MET A 232 8.09 5.97 15.01
C MET A 232 8.85 5.77 16.32
N THR A 233 8.91 4.53 16.83
CA THR A 233 9.68 4.21 18.05
C THR A 233 11.19 4.41 17.84
N THR A 234 11.68 4.05 16.66
CA THR A 234 13.08 4.25 16.25
C THR A 234 13.38 5.75 16.05
N GLU A 235 12.51 6.49 15.37
CA GLU A 235 12.63 7.94 15.16
C GLU A 235 12.61 8.72 16.48
N TYR A 236 11.70 8.35 17.39
CA TYR A 236 11.56 8.98 18.70
C TYR A 236 12.86 8.90 19.51
N THR A 237 13.49 7.72 19.51
CA THR A 237 14.74 7.48 20.25
C THR A 237 15.96 8.03 19.52
N ALA A 238 16.01 7.94 18.18
CA ALA A 238 17.07 8.49 17.34
C ALA A 238 17.26 10.00 17.52
N PHE A 239 16.13 10.73 17.62
CA PHE A 239 16.07 12.18 17.78
C PHE A 239 15.54 12.59 19.15
N TYR A 240 15.82 11.78 20.19
CA TYR A 240 15.30 12.02 21.55
C TYR A 240 15.60 13.44 22.08
N CYS A 241 16.80 13.94 21.77
CA CYS A 241 17.29 15.27 22.13
C CYS A 241 17.03 16.36 21.06
N GLU A 242 16.47 16.00 19.90
CA GLU A 242 16.31 16.89 18.74
C GLU A 242 14.82 17.00 18.38
N PRO A 243 14.04 17.82 19.11
CA PRO A 243 12.59 17.81 19.01
C PRO A 243 12.07 18.17 17.61
N VAL A 244 12.76 19.04 16.87
CA VAL A 244 12.35 19.45 15.51
C VAL A 244 12.39 18.26 14.55
N SER A 245 13.55 17.62 14.40
CA SER A 245 13.69 16.44 13.53
C SER A 245 12.78 15.30 13.98
N ARG A 246 12.69 15.05 15.30
CA ARG A 246 11.80 14.04 15.87
C ARG A 246 10.36 14.22 15.40
N TRP A 247 9.79 15.42 15.57
CA TRP A 247 8.39 15.65 15.20
C TRP A 247 8.17 15.63 13.70
N ILE A 248 9.11 16.14 12.89
CA ILE A 248 9.00 16.08 11.42
C ILE A 248 8.86 14.63 10.95
N TYR A 249 9.78 13.74 11.36
CA TYR A 249 9.77 12.35 10.93
C TYR A 249 8.58 11.58 11.50
N MET A 250 8.32 11.72 12.81
CA MET A 250 7.20 11.00 13.45
C MET A 250 5.84 11.42 12.89
N THR A 251 5.63 12.71 12.62
CA THR A 251 4.37 13.17 11.99
C THR A 251 4.25 12.64 10.57
N ALA A 252 5.32 12.67 9.77
CA ALA A 252 5.29 12.09 8.42
C ALA A 252 4.95 10.59 8.43
N THR A 253 5.64 9.82 9.30
CA THR A 253 5.39 8.38 9.47
C THR A 253 3.98 8.12 10.00
N ALA A 254 3.47 8.91 10.95
CA ALA A 254 2.11 8.78 11.46
C ALA A 254 1.06 9.07 10.37
N THR A 255 1.24 10.12 9.56
CA THR A 255 0.33 10.45 8.45
C THR A 255 0.28 9.34 7.41
N LEU A 256 1.44 8.78 7.02
CA LEU A 256 1.48 7.62 6.13
C LEU A 256 0.86 6.39 6.79
N GLY A 257 1.10 6.15 8.09
CA GLY A 257 0.45 5.08 8.84
C GLY A 257 -1.07 5.15 8.79
N VAL A 258 -1.65 6.35 8.98
CA VAL A 258 -3.09 6.61 8.81
C VAL A 258 -3.53 6.34 7.37
N GLY A 259 -2.75 6.79 6.38
CA GLY A 259 -2.98 6.46 4.97
C GLY A 259 -3.04 4.95 4.73
N GLY A 260 -2.16 4.18 5.37
CA GLY A 260 -2.11 2.72 5.26
C GLY A 260 -3.29 2.01 5.93
N VAL A 261 -4.00 2.68 6.83
CA VAL A 261 -5.28 2.21 7.36
C VAL A 261 -6.43 2.53 6.42
N ILE A 262 -6.46 3.71 5.82
CA ILE A 262 -7.60 4.19 5.03
C ILE A 262 -7.58 3.63 3.61
N LEU A 263 -6.43 3.68 2.94
CA LEU A 263 -6.31 3.37 1.51
C LEU A 263 -6.75 1.93 1.16
N PRO A 264 -6.39 0.87 1.92
CA PRO A 264 -6.85 -0.49 1.60
C PRO A 264 -8.38 -0.67 1.59
N TRP A 265 -9.11 0.21 2.27
CA TRP A 265 -10.59 0.17 2.30
C TRP A 265 -11.23 0.98 1.18
N HIS A 266 -10.44 1.78 0.46
CA HIS A 266 -10.95 2.54 -0.67
C HIS A 266 -11.13 1.60 -1.88
N PRO A 267 -12.34 1.47 -2.45
CA PRO A 267 -12.63 0.52 -3.52
C PRO A 267 -11.68 0.64 -4.71
N THR A 268 -11.31 1.86 -5.11
CA THR A 268 -10.37 2.10 -6.21
C THR A 268 -8.97 1.57 -5.91
N PHE A 269 -8.48 1.73 -4.68
CA PHE A 269 -7.12 1.34 -4.32
C PHE A 269 -6.96 -0.18 -4.18
N ASN A 270 -8.04 -0.89 -3.84
CA ASN A 270 -8.03 -2.34 -3.72
C ASN A 270 -8.24 -3.08 -5.06
N ARG A 271 -8.47 -2.38 -6.17
CA ARG A 271 -8.60 -3.02 -7.49
C ARG A 271 -7.29 -3.67 -7.92
N ALA A 272 -7.38 -4.77 -8.68
CA ALA A 272 -6.21 -5.52 -9.13
C ALA A 272 -5.26 -4.68 -10.01
N ASP A 273 -5.80 -3.79 -10.85
CA ASP A 273 -5.04 -2.89 -11.72
C ASP A 273 -4.33 -1.75 -10.96
N MET A 274 -4.72 -1.48 -9.71
CA MET A 274 -4.08 -0.51 -8.82
C MET A 274 -3.01 -1.14 -7.91
N ALA A 275 -2.59 -2.38 -8.17
CA ALA A 275 -1.54 -3.06 -7.40
C ALA A 275 -0.23 -2.25 -7.34
N TRP A 276 0.14 -1.56 -8.43
CA TRP A 276 1.32 -0.70 -8.46
C TRP A 276 1.23 0.46 -7.46
N ALA A 277 0.05 1.05 -7.29
CA ALA A 277 -0.17 2.17 -6.35
C ALA A 277 -0.05 1.69 -4.91
N ARG A 278 -0.52 0.47 -4.60
CA ARG A 278 -0.32 -0.16 -3.29
C ARG A 278 1.15 -0.40 -3.01
N VAL A 279 1.88 -0.98 -3.96
CA VAL A 279 3.32 -1.20 -3.83
C VAL A 279 4.05 0.12 -3.62
N ALA A 280 3.77 1.14 -4.43
CA ALA A 280 4.38 2.46 -4.30
C ALA A 280 4.11 3.09 -2.92
N PHE A 281 2.88 2.98 -2.40
CA PHE A 281 2.54 3.44 -1.07
C PHE A 281 3.34 2.73 0.03
N TYR A 282 3.40 1.38 0.02
CA TYR A 282 4.15 0.62 1.02
C TYR A 282 5.66 0.83 0.93
N VAL A 283 6.20 0.97 -0.28
CA VAL A 283 7.61 1.35 -0.49
C VAL A 283 7.89 2.74 0.08
N THR A 284 6.98 3.70 -0.12
CA THR A 284 7.11 5.06 0.45
C THR A 284 7.06 5.04 1.97
N LEU A 285 6.15 4.26 2.56
CA LEU A 285 6.08 4.05 4.01
C LEU A 285 7.37 3.41 4.56
N GLY A 286 7.98 2.46 3.84
CA GLY A 286 9.29 1.91 4.21
C GLY A 286 10.42 2.92 4.04
N ALA A 287 10.37 3.76 3.00
CA ALA A 287 11.36 4.77 2.69
C ALA A 287 11.47 5.85 3.79
N THR A 288 10.39 6.15 4.52
CA THR A 288 10.46 7.10 5.64
C THR A 288 11.40 6.63 6.74
N GLY A 289 11.59 5.32 6.93
CA GLY A 289 12.58 4.79 7.86
C GLY A 289 14.04 5.08 7.47
N PHE A 290 14.32 5.33 6.18
CA PHE A 290 15.68 5.63 5.68
C PHE A 290 16.02 7.13 5.70
N ALA A 291 15.02 8.02 5.70
CA ALA A 291 15.28 9.46 5.75
C ALA A 291 15.97 9.92 7.05
N PRO A 292 15.57 9.44 8.25
CA PRO A 292 16.33 9.59 9.49
C PRO A 292 17.78 9.11 9.38
N VAL A 293 18.02 7.94 8.79
CA VAL A 293 19.36 7.37 8.61
C VAL A 293 20.24 8.32 7.80
N ALA A 294 19.70 8.94 6.75
CA ALA A 294 20.42 9.90 5.94
C ALA A 294 20.82 11.15 6.74
N GLN A 295 19.90 11.73 7.53
CA GLN A 295 20.23 12.86 8.40
C GLN A 295 21.31 12.46 9.42
N LEU A 296 21.18 11.29 10.06
CA LEU A 296 22.14 10.81 11.06
C LEU A 296 23.54 10.58 10.49
N ASN A 297 23.64 10.01 9.29
CA ASN A 297 24.91 9.86 8.60
C ASN A 297 25.59 11.20 8.33
N LEU A 298 24.81 12.23 7.96
CA LEU A 298 25.32 13.57 7.67
C LEU A 298 25.74 14.34 8.94
N THR A 299 25.02 14.17 10.05
CA THR A 299 25.26 14.94 11.27
C THR A 299 26.19 14.25 12.27
N ARG A 300 26.20 12.91 12.33
CA ARG A 300 26.93 12.11 13.32
C ARG A 300 27.96 11.16 12.70
N GLY A 301 27.94 10.98 11.39
CA GLY A 301 28.78 10.03 10.68
C GLY A 301 28.17 8.62 10.60
N VAL A 302 28.75 7.80 9.72
CA VAL A 302 28.24 6.46 9.42
C VAL A 302 28.43 5.51 10.59
N ASP A 303 29.58 5.55 11.28
CA ASP A 303 29.89 4.63 12.37
C ASP A 303 28.89 4.79 13.54
N ALA A 304 28.66 6.03 13.98
CA ALA A 304 27.68 6.32 15.03
C ALA A 304 26.24 5.93 14.62
N THR A 305 25.90 6.06 13.33
CA THR A 305 24.60 5.66 12.81
C THR A 305 24.45 4.14 12.80
N LEU A 306 25.48 3.41 12.35
CA LEU A 306 25.50 1.95 12.37
C LEU A 306 25.41 1.40 13.80
N GLU A 307 26.15 1.99 14.74
CA GLU A 307 26.05 1.63 16.16
C GLU A 307 24.64 1.85 16.71
N PHE A 308 24.01 2.98 16.36
CA PHE A 308 22.62 3.24 16.76
C PHE A 308 21.63 2.23 16.17
N TYR A 309 21.75 1.86 14.90
CA TYR A 309 20.82 0.91 14.25
C TYR A 309 21.20 -0.58 14.45
N ALA A 310 22.35 -0.89 15.03
CA ALA A 310 22.79 -2.26 15.26
C ALA A 310 21.76 -3.11 16.04
N PRO A 311 21.10 -2.62 17.11
CA PRO A 311 20.12 -3.41 17.87
C PRO A 311 18.91 -3.85 17.02
N ILE A 312 18.41 -2.98 16.14
CA ILE A 312 17.22 -3.25 15.31
C ILE A 312 17.54 -4.09 14.06
N SER A 313 18.81 -4.26 13.72
CA SER A 313 19.25 -5.03 12.53
C SER A 313 18.65 -6.44 12.46
N LYS A 314 18.54 -7.14 13.60
CA LYS A 314 17.92 -8.48 13.69
C LYS A 314 16.45 -8.46 13.31
N SER A 315 15.72 -7.44 13.77
CA SER A 315 14.30 -7.24 13.43
C SER A 315 14.13 -6.97 11.93
N ILE A 316 14.94 -6.07 11.36
CA ILE A 316 14.90 -5.76 9.93
C ILE A 316 15.23 -7.00 9.10
N LEU A 317 16.29 -7.73 9.45
CA LEU A 317 16.74 -8.90 8.71
C LEU A 317 15.67 -9.99 8.69
N VAL A 318 15.04 -10.30 9.83
CA VAL A 318 14.01 -11.34 9.87
C VAL A 318 12.77 -10.95 9.05
N TYR A 319 12.35 -9.67 9.08
CA TYR A 319 11.27 -9.19 8.23
C TYR A 319 11.62 -9.30 6.74
N LEU A 320 12.83 -8.87 6.33
CA LEU A 320 13.26 -8.92 4.93
C LEU A 320 13.37 -10.37 4.43
N LEU A 321 13.98 -11.26 5.21
CA LEU A 321 14.09 -12.68 4.88
C LEU A 321 12.71 -13.32 4.79
N GLY A 322 11.83 -13.06 5.76
CA GLY A 322 10.45 -13.55 5.74
C GLY A 322 9.67 -13.07 4.52
N ALA A 323 9.78 -11.78 4.17
CA ALA A 323 9.10 -11.21 3.02
C ALA A 323 9.62 -11.81 1.70
N PHE A 324 10.93 -12.05 1.60
CA PHE A 324 11.54 -12.73 0.46
C PHE A 324 11.06 -14.18 0.33
N VAL A 325 11.00 -14.92 1.43
CA VAL A 325 10.47 -16.29 1.49
C VAL A 325 9.00 -16.31 1.04
N TYR A 326 8.16 -15.42 1.56
CA TYR A 326 6.76 -15.26 1.16
C TYR A 326 6.61 -14.96 -0.33
N ALA A 327 7.31 -13.95 -0.84
CA ALA A 327 7.21 -13.52 -2.23
C ALA A 327 7.71 -14.59 -3.20
N SER A 328 8.75 -15.34 -2.84
CA SER A 328 9.31 -16.41 -3.66
C SER A 328 8.48 -17.70 -3.65
N LYS A 329 7.55 -17.84 -2.68
CA LYS A 329 6.75 -19.05 -2.44
C LYS A 329 7.59 -20.30 -2.16
N VAL A 330 8.75 -20.12 -1.55
CA VAL A 330 9.68 -21.20 -1.20
C VAL A 330 9.43 -21.61 0.26
N PRO A 331 9.40 -22.91 0.60
CA PRO A 331 9.84 -24.06 -0.21
C PRO A 331 8.75 -24.75 -1.04
N GLU A 332 7.47 -24.40 -0.89
CA GLU A 332 6.38 -25.10 -1.59
C GLU A 332 6.48 -25.04 -3.11
N ARG A 333 7.08 -23.99 -3.66
CA ARG A 333 7.38 -23.89 -5.09
C ARG A 333 8.34 -24.96 -5.59
N TRP A 334 9.30 -25.39 -4.76
CA TRP A 334 10.27 -26.44 -5.12
C TRP A 334 9.66 -27.83 -5.00
N CYS A 335 8.80 -28.04 -4.00
CA CYS A 335 8.12 -29.31 -3.78
C CYS A 335 6.61 -29.08 -3.57
N PRO A 336 5.82 -28.90 -4.66
CA PRO A 336 4.39 -28.70 -4.55
C PRO A 336 3.70 -29.84 -3.81
N GLY A 337 2.80 -29.52 -2.88
CA GLY A 337 2.10 -30.49 -2.03
C GLY A 337 2.88 -31.02 -0.83
N ALA A 338 4.19 -30.82 -0.74
CA ALA A 338 4.98 -31.27 0.41
C ALA A 338 4.75 -30.38 1.66
N PHE A 339 4.42 -29.10 1.44
CA PHE A 339 4.29 -28.07 2.47
C PHE A 339 2.86 -27.55 2.60
N ASP A 340 1.86 -28.39 2.30
CA ASP A 340 0.44 -27.99 2.30
C ASP A 340 -0.06 -27.51 3.66
N TYR A 341 0.45 -28.10 4.75
CA TYR A 341 -0.03 -27.85 6.11
C TYR A 341 0.99 -27.13 7.00
N PHE A 342 2.28 -27.40 6.77
CA PHE A 342 3.36 -26.94 7.65
C PHE A 342 4.59 -26.55 6.82
N GLY A 343 5.28 -25.49 7.25
CA GLY A 343 6.56 -25.07 6.68
C GLY A 343 6.47 -24.40 5.31
N GLY A 344 5.27 -24.09 4.83
CA GLY A 344 5.09 -23.27 3.62
C GLY A 344 5.56 -21.83 3.82
N SER A 345 5.85 -21.13 2.74
CA SER A 345 6.37 -19.75 2.75
C SER A 345 5.53 -18.79 3.60
N HIS A 346 4.20 -18.91 3.53
CA HIS A 346 3.28 -18.10 4.32
C HIS A 346 3.37 -18.43 5.82
N ASN A 347 3.53 -19.70 6.18
CA ASN A 347 3.77 -20.10 7.57
C ASN A 347 5.06 -19.45 8.09
N LEU A 348 6.13 -19.53 7.30
CA LEU A 348 7.44 -18.96 7.65
C LEU A 348 7.38 -17.43 7.77
N TRP A 349 6.61 -16.77 6.90
CA TRP A 349 6.34 -15.34 7.00
C TRP A 349 5.68 -14.95 8.31
N HIS A 350 4.66 -15.71 8.75
CA HIS A 350 4.00 -15.44 10.02
C HIS A 350 4.96 -15.55 11.21
N ILE A 351 5.81 -16.57 11.22
CA ILE A 351 6.86 -16.74 12.24
C ILE A 351 7.87 -15.59 12.18
N ALA A 352 8.26 -15.16 10.97
CA ALA A 352 9.17 -14.04 10.78
C ALA A 352 8.58 -12.71 11.28
N VAL A 353 7.28 -12.46 11.09
CA VAL A 353 6.59 -11.27 11.63
C VAL A 353 6.64 -11.28 13.16
N LEU A 354 6.32 -12.40 13.81
CA LEU A 354 6.41 -12.51 15.26
C LEU A 354 7.87 -12.32 15.75
N GLY A 355 8.83 -12.98 15.10
CA GLY A 355 10.25 -12.79 15.39
C GLY A 355 10.70 -11.34 15.23
N GLY A 356 10.20 -10.65 14.20
CA GLY A 356 10.44 -9.23 13.95
C GLY A 356 9.94 -8.34 15.07
N ILE A 357 8.71 -8.58 15.57
CA ILE A 357 8.14 -7.89 16.74
C ILE A 357 9.00 -8.13 17.98
N LEU A 358 9.40 -9.38 18.24
CA LEU A 358 10.20 -9.73 19.43
C LEU A 358 11.60 -9.10 19.39
N PHE A 359 12.29 -9.16 18.24
CA PHE A 359 13.58 -8.49 18.08
C PHE A 359 13.45 -6.97 18.12
N HIS A 360 12.35 -6.41 17.63
CA HIS A 360 12.10 -4.97 17.75
C HIS A 360 11.90 -4.56 19.21
N TYR A 361 11.18 -5.36 20.00
CA TYR A 361 11.04 -5.12 21.44
C TYR A 361 12.40 -5.12 22.16
N VAL A 362 13.28 -6.08 21.84
CA VAL A 362 14.65 -6.11 22.40
C VAL A 362 15.43 -4.86 21.99
N ALA A 363 15.39 -4.49 20.71
CA ALA A 363 16.03 -3.27 20.23
C ALA A 363 15.48 -2.00 20.90
N MET A 364 14.17 -1.95 21.13
CA MET A 364 13.49 -0.85 21.80
C MET A 364 13.99 -0.68 23.25
N GLN A 365 14.27 -1.77 23.98
CA GLN A 365 14.88 -1.68 25.31
C GLN A 365 16.26 -1.02 25.26
N GLU A 366 17.09 -1.38 24.27
CA GLU A 366 18.41 -0.78 24.08
C GLU A 366 18.33 0.68 23.65
N PHE A 367 17.36 1.02 22.79
CA PHE A 367 17.11 2.38 22.35
C PHE A 367 16.69 3.30 23.49
N PHE A 368 15.76 2.87 24.35
CA PHE A 368 15.36 3.63 25.53
C PHE A 368 16.52 3.78 26.51
N ALA A 369 17.28 2.72 26.81
CA ALA A 369 18.46 2.82 27.67
C ALA A 369 19.49 3.83 27.11
N GLY A 370 19.72 3.81 25.79
CA GLY A 370 20.59 4.78 25.11
C GLY A 370 20.04 6.21 25.18
N ALA A 371 18.73 6.39 25.02
CA ALA A 371 18.06 7.68 25.14
C ALA A 371 18.16 8.27 26.55
N PHE A 372 17.98 7.45 27.59
CA PHE A 372 18.11 7.88 28.99
C PHE A 372 19.52 8.35 29.32
N ARG A 373 20.57 7.64 28.87
CA ARG A 373 21.95 8.09 29.04
C ARG A 373 22.22 9.45 28.38
N ARG A 374 21.66 9.69 27.19
CA ARG A 374 21.77 11.01 26.53
C ARG A 374 21.03 12.10 27.29
N ALA A 375 19.88 11.77 27.86
CA ALA A 375 19.08 12.70 28.67
C ALA A 375 19.80 13.08 29.97
N GLU A 376 20.41 12.12 30.67
CA GLU A 376 21.20 12.35 31.89
C GLU A 376 22.39 13.28 31.65
N ASN A 377 23.04 13.15 30.49
CA ASN A 377 24.12 14.04 30.06
C ASN A 377 23.63 15.41 29.56
N GLY A 378 22.36 15.79 29.84
CA GLY A 378 21.77 17.06 29.44
C GLY A 378 21.66 17.24 27.93
N CYS A 379 21.67 16.15 27.15
CA CYS A 379 21.80 16.18 25.70
C CYS A 379 23.04 16.99 25.21
N ALA A 380 24.08 17.10 26.05
CA ALA A 380 25.19 18.02 25.84
C ALA A 380 26.19 17.56 24.77
N LEU A 381 26.11 16.33 24.27
CA LEU A 381 27.02 15.76 23.28
C LEU A 381 26.29 14.78 22.36
N PHE A 382 26.57 14.92 21.06
CA PHE A 382 26.75 13.77 20.19
C PHE A 382 28.12 13.15 20.51
#